data_AF-A0ABD5U1B0-F1
#
_entry.id   AF-A0ABD5U1B0-F1
#
_cell.length_a   1.000
_cell.length_b   1.000
_cell.length_c   1.000
_cell.angle_alpha   90.00
_cell.angle_beta   90.00
_cell.angle_gamma   90.00
#
_symmetry.space_group_name_H-M   'P 1'
#
loop_
_entity.id
_entity.type
_entity.pdbx_description
1 polymer ?
#
loop_
_entity_poly.entity_id
_entity_poly.type
_entity_poly.pdbx_seq_one_letter_code
_entity_poly.pdbx_strand_id
1 'polypeptide(L)' 'MVDWKKYWAAIGVGELIVIGALLFFFPEPTTSIIGIALIATAVVVWLAGWLRGDDNDGDEYDDEYAETETTY' A
#
# COMPACT_ATOMS: atom_id res chain seq x y z
N MET A 1 -17.21 14.06 -13.79
CA MET A 1 -17.16 12.59 -13.68
C MET A 1 -16.24 12.28 -12.50
N VAL A 2 -16.62 11.37 -11.61
CA VAL A 2 -15.79 11.06 -10.43
C VAL A 2 -14.56 10.29 -10.90
N ASP A 3 -13.37 10.84 -10.66
CA ASP A 3 -12.11 10.19 -11.00
C ASP A 3 -11.77 9.10 -9.97
N TRP A 4 -12.46 7.97 -10.11
CA TRP A 4 -12.28 6.80 -9.25
C TRP A 4 -10.81 6.36 -9.15
N LYS A 5 -10.02 6.52 -10.21
CA LYS A 5 -8.59 6.18 -10.20
C LYS A 5 -7.80 6.93 -9.13
N LYS A 6 -8.13 8.19 -8.84
CA LYS A 6 -7.45 9.00 -7.83
C LYS A 6 -7.73 8.47 -6.42
N TYR A 7 -8.97 8.05 -6.15
CA TYR A 7 -9.35 7.48 -4.86
C TYR A 7 -8.70 6.12 -4.64
N TRP A 8 -8.65 5.27 -5.66
CA TRP A 8 -7.98 3.98 -5.59
C TRP A 8 -6.45 4.09 -5.48
N ALA A 9 -5.85 5.14 -6.04
CA ALA A 9 -4.41 5.42 -5.91
C ALA A 9 -4.04 6.01 -4.54
N ALA A 10 -4.97 6.68 -3.86
CA ALA A 10 -4.75 7.24 -2.53
C ALA A 10 -4.84 6.18 -1.42
N ILE A 11 -5.55 5.07 -1.67
CA ILE A 11 -5.74 4.00 -0.70
C ILE A 11 -4.54 3.05 -0.77
N GLY A 12 -3.73 3.03 0.28
CA GLY A 12 -2.60 2.12 0.41
C GLY A 12 -3.03 0.67 0.65
N VAL A 13 -2.13 -0.27 0.32
CA VAL A 13 -2.35 -1.72 0.56
C VAL A 13 -2.65 -2.00 2.04
N GLY A 14 -2.00 -1.28 2.96
CA GLY A 14 -2.25 -1.39 4.40
C GLY A 14 -3.67 -0.99 4.81
N GLU A 15 -4.23 0.07 4.21
CA GLU A 15 -5.62 0.50 4.48
C GLU A 15 -6.65 -0.53 3.98
N LEU A 16 -6.41 -1.13 2.81
CA LEU A 16 -7.29 -2.19 2.30
C LEU A 16 -7.32 -3.42 3.22
N ILE A 17 -6.18 -3.77 3.82
CA ILE A 17 -6.10 -4.88 4.78
C ILE A 17 -6.88 -4.54 6.05
N VAL A 18 -6.76 -3.31 6.57
CA VAL A 18 -7.50 -2.87 7.76
C VAL A 18 -9.01 -2.82 7.50
N ILE A 19 -9.43 -2.25 6.38
CA ILE A 19 -10.86 -2.19 5.99
C ILE A 19 -11.41 -3.61 5.77
N GLY A 20 -10.64 -4.45 5.07
CA GLY A 20 -10.99 -5.86 4.84
C GLY A 20 -11.14 -6.64 6.14
N ALA A 21 -10.22 -6.45 7.10
CA ALA A 21 -10.28 -7.08 8.41
C ALA A 21 -11.51 -6.59 9.21
N LEU A 22 -11.79 -5.28 9.21
CA LEU A 22 -12.97 -4.72 9.88
C LEU A 22 -14.27 -5.31 9.30
N LEU A 23 -14.37 -5.40 7.97
CA LEU A 23 -15.53 -6.01 7.31
C LEU A 23 -15.63 -7.52 7.54
N PHE A 24 -14.50 -8.22 7.67
CA PHE A 24 -14.47 -9.64 7.96
C PHE A 24 -15.04 -9.96 9.34
N PHE A 25 -14.78 -9.11 10.35
CA PHE A 25 -15.31 -9.27 11.70
C PHE A 25 -16.76 -8.80 11.87
N PHE A 26 -17.41 -8.27 10.81
CA PHE A 26 -18.83 -7.96 10.87
C PHE A 26 -19.66 -9.25 10.93
N PRO A 27 -20.66 -9.34 11.84
CA PRO A 27 -21.46 -10.56 12.05
C PRO A 27 -22.44 -10.89 10.92
N GLU A 28 -22.47 -10.10 9.85
CA GLU A 28 -23.32 -10.35 8.69
C GLU A 28 -22.58 -11.19 7.62
N PRO A 29 -23.21 -12.25 7.08
CA PRO A 29 -22.56 -13.16 6.14
C PRO A 29 -22.15 -12.47 4.83
N THR A 30 -22.91 -11.47 4.38
CA THR A 30 -22.64 -10.76 3.12
C THR A 30 -21.43 -9.83 3.22
N THR A 31 -21.29 -9.10 4.31
CA THR A 31 -20.15 -8.18 4.54
C THR A 31 -18.86 -8.96 4.78
N SER A 32 -18.94 -10.13 5.42
CA SER A 32 -17.81 -11.04 5.59
C SER A 32 -17.25 -11.52 4.24
N ILE A 33 -18.11 -11.89 3.27
CA ILE A 33 -17.68 -12.28 1.92
C ILE A 33 -16.99 -11.12 1.20
N ILE A 34 -17.52 -9.91 1.33
CA ILE A 34 -16.91 -8.69 0.75
C ILE A 34 -15.55 -8.42 1.41
N GLY A 35 -15.44 -8.59 2.73
CA GLY A 35 -14.17 -8.47 3.46
C GLY A 35 -13.13 -9.46 2.97
N ILE A 36 -13.50 -10.73 2.78
CA ILE A 36 -12.61 -11.76 2.21
C ILE A 36 -12.14 -11.37 0.81
N ALA A 37 -13.04 -10.90 -0.05
CA ALA A 37 -12.69 -10.49 -1.41
C ALA A 37 -11.69 -9.32 -1.41
N LEU A 38 -11.89 -8.33 -0.52
CA LEU A 38 -10.97 -7.20 -0.37
C LEU A 38 -9.59 -7.64 0.14
N ILE A 39 -9.54 -8.48 1.17
CA ILE A 39 -8.28 -9.03 1.69
C ILE A 39 -7.56 -9.82 0.61
N ALA A 40 -8.26 -10.73 -0.09
CA ALA A 40 -7.66 -11.52 -1.16
C ALA A 40 -7.07 -10.64 -2.26
N THR A 41 -7.78 -9.58 -2.65
CA THR A 41 -7.30 -8.63 -3.67
C THR A 41 -6.07 -7.87 -3.18
N ALA A 42 -6.07 -7.41 -1.92
CA ALA A 42 -4.93 -6.72 -1.31
C ALA A 42 -3.70 -7.63 -1.24
N VAL A 43 -3.87 -8.91 -0.86
CA VAL A 43 -2.79 -9.90 -0.83
C VAL A 43 -2.23 -10.15 -2.23
N VAL A 44 -3.08 -10.26 -3.26
CA VAL A 44 -2.62 -10.44 -4.65
C VAL A 44 -1.85 -9.22 -5.14
N VAL A 45 -2.32 -8.00 -4.85
CA VAL A 45 -1.61 -6.76 -5.22
C VAL A 45 -0.27 -6.66 -4.49
N TRP A 46 -0.26 -6.95 -3.18
CA TRP A 46 0.97 -7.00 -2.38
C TRP A 46 1.96 -8.01 -2.93
N LEU A 47 1.49 -9.23 -3.21
CA LEU A 47 2.32 -10.31 -3.76
C LEU A 47 2.81 -9.98 -5.17
N ALA A 48 1.98 -9.34 -6.00
CA ALA A 48 2.36 -8.89 -7.33
C ALA A 48 3.41 -7.77 -7.29
N GLY A 49 3.35 -6.87 -6.30
CA GLY A 49 4.39 -5.87 -6.04
C GLY A 49 5.70 -6.52 -5.57
N TRP A 50 5.60 -7.48 -4.65
CA TRP A 50 6.75 -8.23 -4.15
C TRP A 50 7.43 -9.07 -5.26
N LEU A 51 6.65 -9.77 -6.10
CA LEU A 51 7.13 -10.53 -7.26
C LEU A 51 7.68 -9.65 -8.37
N ARG A 52 7.26 -8.38 -8.44
CA ARG A 52 7.79 -7.42 -9.40
C ARG A 52 9.20 -6.97 -9.09
N GLY A 53 9.73 -7.37 -7.92
CA GLY A 53 11.09 -7.09 -7.51
C GLY A 53 11.29 -5.64 -7.12
N ASP A 54 12.12 -5.46 -6.10
CA ASP A 54 12.94 -4.27 -5.89
C ASP A 54 13.69 -3.89 -7.18
N ASP A 55 13.02 -3.24 -8.12
CA ASP A 55 13.66 -2.39 -9.12
C ASP A 55 13.42 -0.91 -8.77
N ASN A 56 12.99 -0.61 -7.53
CA ASN A 56 12.91 0.74 -6.96
C ASN A 56 13.45 0.74 -5.53
N ASP A 57 14.69 0.26 -5.35
CA ASP A 57 15.59 0.86 -4.36
C ASP A 57 15.92 2.27 -4.87
N GLY A 58 15.08 3.24 -4.56
CA GLY A 58 15.22 4.61 -5.05
C GLY A 58 14.43 5.64 -4.28
N ASP A 59 13.75 5.23 -3.21
CA ASP A 59 13.35 6.13 -2.13
C ASP A 59 14.60 6.54 -1.34
N GLU A 60 15.27 7.58 -1.85
CA GLU A 60 15.36 8.83 -1.10
C GLU A 60 15.80 8.70 0.39
N TYR A 61 16.96 8.09 0.63
CA TYR A 61 17.76 8.29 1.84
C TYR A 61 19.25 8.31 1.47
N ASP A 62 19.67 9.33 0.72
CA ASP A 62 21.07 9.78 0.74
C ASP A 62 21.09 11.12 1.48
N ASP A 63 21.02 10.94 2.77
CA ASP A 63 21.27 11.88 3.85
C ASP A 63 22.53 12.69 3.53
N GLU A 64 22.34 13.96 3.15
CA GLU A 64 22.87 15.13 3.86
C GLU A 64 24.12 14.95 4.75
N TYR A 65 25.19 14.29 4.29
CA TYR A 65 26.49 14.27 4.96
C TYR A 65 27.66 14.09 3.97
N ALA A 66 28.06 15.18 3.30
CA ALA A 66 29.44 15.32 2.80
C ALA A 66 29.86 16.79 2.78
N GLU A 67 30.41 17.20 3.92
CA GLU A 67 31.50 18.17 4.06
C GLU A 67 31.18 19.65 3.81
N THR A 68 30.73 20.29 4.89
CA THR A 68 31.36 21.54 5.31
C THR A 68 32.85 21.32 5.59
N GLU A 69 33.75 21.55 4.64
CA GLU A 69 35.11 22.04 4.97
C GLU A 69 35.56 23.08 3.94
N THR A 70 35.42 24.33 4.36
CA THR A 70 36.20 25.46 3.91
C THR A 70 37.68 25.16 4.16
N THR A 71 38.59 25.33 3.20
CA THR A 71 40.01 25.70 3.46
C THR A 71 40.66 26.22 2.17
N TYR A 72 40.84 27.54 2.16
CA TYR A 72 41.80 28.41 1.43
C TYR A 72 42.13 28.19 -0.05
#